data_AF-A0A3G8XG68-F1
#
_entry.id   AF-A0A3G8XG68-F1
#
_cell.length_a   1.000
_cell.length_b   1.000
_cell.length_c   1.000
_cell.angle_alpha   90.00
_cell.angle_beta   90.00
_cell.angle_gamma   90.00
#
_symmetry.space_group_name_H-M   'P 1'
#
loop_
_entity.id
_entity.type
_entity.pdbx_description
1 polymer ?
#
loop_
_entity_poly.entity_id
_entity_poly.type
_entity_poly.pdbx_seq_one_letter_code
_entity_poly.pdbx_strand_id
1 'polypeptide(L)'
;MKFVLLLSILLSIFSCQKRPTANFENDKCFNLKKERNAYADFKPVDKKLILDIKYPNLEFEEIKNPTAFDPNYSSYTYSFSNVKDFISPNEFQYLRKFNYQNTEYYLAQNDFGYWLIEYINKIEKPYFLGIATDKYIHIKNSEKFPLISDGKLQVECAFIRLYEQEIQLLSGPKYEAIKDNLLLKINLETIKKDSDHDGFNDLFENYIGLNPNSKDSDKDGINDFEDANPLYKSEESDFTSLYETLTSEIDFYDQTISTEKIQKLRKRNKDEINSKPFVFSVYFSDCTYFKSINPVSEKTLILDEEYLKKDNFSVGTGFNYSDFSLFQKLNDHQFEIQKYHHSGSATFQCEKTKSGWKIAMTQMVQI
;
A
#
# COMPACT_ATOMS: atom_id res chain seq x y z
N MET A 1 -79.80 4.78 11.16
CA MET A 1 -78.77 5.12 10.15
C MET A 1 -77.82 6.13 10.78
N LYS A 2 -76.77 5.63 11.44
CA LYS A 2 -75.37 5.66 11.00
C LYS A 2 -74.74 7.06 10.99
N PHE A 3 -74.18 7.41 12.16
CA PHE A 3 -73.02 8.28 12.32
C PHE A 3 -71.88 7.77 11.42
N VAL A 4 -71.18 8.68 10.73
CA VAL A 4 -69.89 8.38 10.10
C VAL A 4 -68.87 9.37 10.65
N LEU A 5 -67.90 8.82 11.39
CA LEU A 5 -66.72 9.46 11.93
C LEU A 5 -65.81 9.99 10.82
N LEU A 6 -65.16 11.13 11.08
CA LEU A 6 -63.92 11.54 10.45
C LEU A 6 -62.85 10.43 10.60
N LEU A 7 -62.25 10.01 9.50
CA LEU A 7 -60.97 9.30 9.51
C LEU A 7 -59.99 10.05 8.61
N SER A 8 -59.09 10.79 9.25
CA SER A 8 -57.92 11.43 8.65
C SER A 8 -56.90 10.37 8.24
N ILE A 9 -56.74 10.14 6.93
CA ILE A 9 -55.69 9.27 6.38
C ILE A 9 -54.45 10.14 6.16
N LEU A 10 -53.45 9.98 7.03
CA LEU A 10 -52.08 10.42 6.77
C LEU A 10 -51.55 9.63 5.57
N LEU A 11 -51.27 10.31 4.45
CA LEU A 11 -50.44 9.77 3.38
C LEU A 11 -48.98 9.75 3.85
N SER A 12 -48.49 8.57 4.24
CA SER A 12 -47.05 8.31 4.32
C SER A 12 -46.51 8.17 2.90
N ILE A 13 -45.95 9.25 2.37
CA ILE A 13 -45.17 9.21 1.13
C ILE A 13 -43.87 8.50 1.47
N PHE A 14 -43.78 7.20 1.17
CA PHE A 14 -42.51 6.49 1.10
C PHE A 14 -41.69 7.11 -0.05
N SER A 15 -40.79 8.02 0.30
CA SER A 15 -39.73 8.52 -0.57
C SER A 15 -38.78 7.36 -0.88
N CYS A 16 -39.04 6.63 -1.97
CA CYS A 16 -38.00 5.84 -2.63
C CYS A 16 -36.91 6.79 -3.13
N GLN A 17 -35.83 6.95 -2.36
CA GLN A 17 -34.60 7.50 -2.89
C GLN A 17 -34.13 6.55 -4.01
N LYS A 18 -34.24 7.01 -5.26
CA LYS A 18 -33.61 6.36 -6.40
C LYS A 18 -32.11 6.26 -6.10
N ARG A 19 -31.56 5.04 -6.05
CA ARG A 19 -30.11 4.84 -6.14
C ARG A 19 -29.64 5.49 -7.46
N PRO A 20 -28.56 6.28 -7.47
CA PRO A 20 -28.08 6.92 -8.68
C PRO A 20 -27.75 5.83 -9.72
N THR A 21 -28.38 5.91 -10.89
CA THR A 21 -28.01 5.13 -12.06
C THR A 21 -26.62 5.60 -12.51
N ALA A 22 -25.63 4.70 -12.48
CA ALA A 22 -24.27 4.98 -12.91
C ALA A 22 -24.27 5.57 -14.32
N ASN A 23 -23.71 6.78 -14.46
CA ASN A 23 -23.59 7.45 -15.75
C ASN A 23 -22.28 7.00 -16.40
N PHE A 24 -22.33 5.90 -17.16
CA PHE A 24 -21.17 5.15 -17.65
C PHE A 24 -20.24 5.94 -18.61
N GLU A 25 -20.67 7.08 -19.15
CA GLU A 25 -19.94 7.78 -20.22
C GLU A 25 -18.81 8.70 -19.74
N ASN A 26 -18.75 9.05 -18.44
CA ASN A 26 -17.78 10.02 -17.92
C ASN A 26 -16.88 9.48 -16.79
N ASP A 27 -16.99 8.19 -16.44
CA ASP A 27 -16.22 7.61 -15.35
C ASP A 27 -14.98 6.90 -15.90
N LYS A 28 -13.80 7.21 -15.36
CA LYS A 28 -12.51 6.60 -15.72
C LYS A 28 -12.43 5.11 -15.34
N CYS A 29 -13.53 4.51 -14.90
CA CYS A 29 -13.67 3.10 -14.55
C CYS A 29 -13.96 2.17 -15.73
N PHE A 30 -14.42 2.68 -16.87
CA PHE A 30 -14.85 1.85 -18.00
C PHE A 30 -14.04 2.16 -19.26
N ASN A 31 -13.67 1.11 -19.99
CA ASN A 31 -13.08 1.28 -21.31
C ASN A 31 -14.06 0.83 -22.40
N LEU A 32 -14.33 1.72 -23.36
CA LEU A 32 -15.17 1.43 -24.53
C LEU A 32 -14.38 0.82 -25.69
N LYS A 33 -13.03 0.79 -25.64
CA LYS A 33 -12.18 0.14 -26.65
C LYS A 33 -10.98 -0.57 -26.00
N LYS A 34 -10.72 -1.80 -26.44
CA LYS A 34 -9.61 -2.63 -25.92
C LYS A 34 -8.28 -2.10 -26.48
N GLU A 35 -7.61 -1.21 -25.77
CA GLU A 35 -6.22 -0.86 -26.05
C GLU A 35 -5.29 -1.46 -25.00
N ARG A 36 -4.27 -2.16 -25.48
CA ARG A 36 -3.12 -2.64 -24.71
C ARG A 36 -2.12 -1.50 -24.61
N ASN A 37 -1.70 -1.14 -23.41
CA ASN A 37 -0.39 -0.55 -23.26
C ASN A 37 0.63 -1.66 -23.05
N ALA A 38 1.65 -1.65 -23.91
CA ALA A 38 2.83 -2.47 -23.78
C ALA A 38 3.58 -2.04 -22.51
N TYR A 39 4.08 -2.99 -21.73
CA TYR A 39 5.08 -2.72 -20.71
C TYR A 39 6.21 -1.91 -21.36
N ALA A 40 6.48 -0.71 -20.82
CA ALA A 40 7.60 0.08 -21.29
C ALA A 40 8.90 -0.69 -20.99
N ASP A 41 9.81 -0.74 -21.97
CA ASP A 41 11.13 -1.35 -21.76
C ASP A 41 11.83 -0.69 -20.56
N PHE A 42 12.27 -1.51 -19.61
CA PHE A 42 13.00 -1.02 -18.44
C PHE A 42 14.27 -0.28 -18.86
N LYS A 43 14.44 0.94 -18.36
CA LYS A 43 15.63 1.76 -18.57
C LYS A 43 16.22 2.18 -17.21
N PRO A 44 17.45 1.78 -16.90
CA PRO A 44 18.12 2.19 -15.67
C PRO A 44 18.24 3.72 -15.55
N VAL A 45 17.87 4.27 -14.40
CA VAL A 45 17.84 5.72 -14.12
C VAL A 45 19.24 6.35 -14.22
N ASP A 46 19.39 7.57 -14.72
CA ASP A 46 20.73 8.20 -14.83
C ASP A 46 21.44 8.33 -13.47
N LYS A 47 22.72 7.94 -13.39
CA LYS A 47 23.53 8.02 -12.17
C LYS A 47 23.61 9.44 -11.60
N LYS A 48 23.68 10.45 -12.48
CA LYS A 48 23.72 11.86 -12.08
C LYS A 48 22.40 12.29 -11.45
N LEU A 49 21.27 11.83 -11.99
CA LEU A 49 19.97 12.12 -11.40
C LEU A 49 19.91 11.61 -9.96
N ILE A 50 20.39 10.38 -9.72
CA ILE A 50 20.44 9.80 -8.38
C ILE A 50 21.27 10.66 -7.40
N LEU A 51 22.43 11.13 -7.85
CA LEU A 51 23.31 11.98 -7.04
C LEU A 51 22.73 13.38 -6.76
N ASP A 52 21.86 13.87 -7.64
CA ASP A 52 21.24 15.20 -7.55
C ASP A 52 19.94 15.20 -6.70
N ILE A 53 19.42 14.02 -6.33
CA ILE A 53 18.21 13.91 -5.48
C ILE A 53 18.47 14.51 -4.10
N LYS A 54 17.54 15.35 -3.67
CA LYS A 54 17.53 15.91 -2.33
C LYS A 54 16.59 15.10 -1.45
N TYR A 55 17.11 14.67 -0.31
CA TYR A 55 16.33 13.97 0.70
C TYR A 55 16.06 14.90 1.87
N PRO A 56 14.83 15.41 2.04
CA PRO A 56 14.48 16.19 3.22
C PRO A 56 14.78 15.38 4.48
N ASN A 57 15.31 16.03 5.52
CA ASN A 57 15.62 15.46 6.83
C ASN A 57 16.74 14.40 6.89
N LEU A 58 17.35 14.03 5.75
CA LEU A 58 18.50 13.13 5.70
C LEU A 58 19.78 13.92 5.46
N GLU A 59 20.76 13.67 6.32
CA GLU A 59 22.13 14.18 6.18
C GLU A 59 23.04 13.04 5.71
N PHE A 60 24.00 13.34 4.83
CA PHE A 60 24.97 12.38 4.35
C PHE A 60 26.39 12.89 4.58
N GLU A 61 27.23 12.06 5.19
CA GLU A 61 28.64 12.33 5.43
C GLU A 61 29.50 11.28 4.72
N GLU A 62 30.58 11.71 4.07
CA GLU A 62 31.54 10.76 3.49
C GLU A 62 32.48 10.20 4.57
N ILE A 63 32.57 8.87 4.62
CA ILE A 63 33.39 8.15 5.59
C ILE A 63 34.59 7.46 4.95
N LYS A 64 35.65 7.30 5.73
CA LYS A 64 36.84 6.54 5.34
C LYS A 64 36.65 5.07 5.70
N ASN A 65 37.11 4.17 4.83
CA ASN A 65 37.04 2.71 5.02
C ASN A 65 35.61 2.18 5.21
N PRO A 66 34.67 2.47 4.30
CA PRO A 66 33.29 1.99 4.41
C PRO A 66 33.24 0.46 4.34
N THR A 67 32.17 -0.12 4.87
CA THR A 67 31.81 -1.50 4.54
C THR A 67 31.42 -1.54 3.07
N ALA A 68 32.05 -2.40 2.26
CA ALA A 68 31.81 -2.46 0.83
C ALA A 68 30.37 -2.90 0.53
N PHE A 69 29.76 -2.32 -0.51
CA PHE A 69 28.47 -2.77 -1.04
C PHE A 69 28.54 -4.24 -1.48
N ASP A 70 27.54 -5.02 -1.08
CA ASP A 70 27.41 -6.41 -1.52
C ASP A 70 26.81 -6.43 -2.94
N PRO A 71 27.54 -6.90 -3.97
CA PRO A 71 27.02 -6.99 -5.32
C PRO A 71 25.89 -8.04 -5.46
N ASN A 72 25.74 -8.94 -4.49
CA ASN A 72 24.62 -9.89 -4.42
C ASN A 72 23.44 -9.33 -3.60
N TYR A 73 23.46 -8.04 -3.25
CA TYR A 73 22.35 -7.39 -2.58
C TYR A 73 21.05 -7.67 -3.34
N SER A 74 20.13 -8.32 -2.64
CA SER A 74 18.74 -8.45 -3.01
C SER A 74 17.91 -7.78 -1.93
N SER A 75 16.92 -7.00 -2.33
CA SER A 75 15.97 -6.37 -1.41
C SER A 75 15.23 -7.40 -0.54
N TYR A 76 15.22 -8.67 -0.93
CA TYR A 76 14.45 -9.74 -0.29
C TYR A 76 15.22 -10.55 0.78
N THR A 77 16.53 -10.38 0.94
CA THR A 77 17.36 -11.38 1.65
C THR A 77 18.15 -10.86 2.84
N TYR A 78 17.50 -10.49 3.95
CA TYR A 78 18.14 -10.46 5.27
C TYR A 78 17.12 -10.78 6.39
N SER A 79 16.62 -12.02 6.47
CA SER A 79 15.84 -12.44 7.64
C SER A 79 16.80 -12.97 8.72
N PHE A 80 16.76 -12.37 9.91
CA PHE A 80 17.32 -13.04 11.08
C PHE A 80 16.34 -14.13 11.53
N SER A 81 16.79 -15.37 11.49
CA SER A 81 16.00 -16.60 11.61
C SER A 81 15.46 -16.93 13.02
N ASN A 82 15.29 -15.94 13.90
CA ASN A 82 14.80 -16.16 15.27
C ASN A 82 13.59 -15.25 15.58
N VAL A 83 12.48 -15.56 14.91
CA VAL A 83 11.23 -14.78 14.86
C VAL A 83 10.32 -15.00 16.09
N LYS A 84 10.82 -15.55 17.21
CA LYS A 84 9.95 -16.00 18.33
C LYS A 84 9.59 -14.91 19.34
N ASP A 85 10.35 -13.82 19.40
CA ASP A 85 10.26 -12.83 20.48
C ASP A 85 9.66 -11.48 20.03
N PHE A 86 9.21 -11.35 18.78
CA PHE A 86 8.68 -10.11 18.20
C PHE A 86 7.15 -10.10 18.13
N ILE A 87 6.57 -8.91 18.28
CA ILE A 87 5.11 -8.70 18.27
C ILE A 87 4.58 -8.70 16.83
N SER A 88 5.31 -8.08 15.88
CA SER A 88 4.88 -7.93 14.48
C SER A 88 5.83 -8.58 13.46
N PRO A 89 6.14 -9.88 13.58
CA PRO A 89 7.08 -10.56 12.68
C PRO A 89 6.63 -10.66 11.22
N ASN A 90 5.32 -10.48 10.97
CA ASN A 90 4.75 -10.54 9.63
C ASN A 90 4.72 -9.16 8.95
N GLU A 91 4.99 -8.07 9.66
CA GLU A 91 5.00 -6.71 9.11
C GLU A 91 6.42 -6.23 8.79
N PHE A 92 7.41 -6.72 9.54
CA PHE A 92 8.78 -6.23 9.47
C PHE A 92 9.82 -7.35 9.42
N GLN A 93 10.83 -7.14 8.58
CA GLN A 93 12.08 -7.86 8.59
C GLN A 93 13.10 -7.10 9.45
N TYR A 94 13.42 -7.64 10.62
CA TYR A 94 14.36 -7.04 11.55
C TYR A 94 15.80 -7.28 11.08
N LEU A 95 16.55 -6.19 10.89
CA LEU A 95 17.92 -6.19 10.36
C LEU A 95 18.97 -6.14 11.47
N ARG A 96 18.73 -5.35 12.52
CA ARG A 96 19.70 -5.19 13.61
C ARG A 96 19.03 -4.75 14.90
N LYS A 97 19.43 -5.36 16.00
CA LYS A 97 19.05 -4.96 17.36
C LYS A 97 20.16 -4.13 17.99
N PHE A 98 19.79 -3.12 18.76
CA PHE A 98 20.74 -2.34 19.56
C PHE A 98 20.05 -1.71 20.77
N ASN A 99 20.84 -1.40 21.80
CA ASN A 99 20.35 -0.71 22.99
C ASN A 99 20.89 0.71 23.00
N TYR A 100 20.04 1.67 23.35
CA TYR A 100 20.43 3.05 23.56
C TYR A 100 19.73 3.58 24.81
N GLN A 101 20.51 4.01 25.79
CA GLN A 101 20.03 4.30 27.15
C GLN A 101 19.29 3.07 27.72
N ASN A 102 18.06 3.23 28.22
CA ASN A 102 17.24 2.15 28.76
C ASN A 102 16.20 1.63 27.75
N THR A 103 16.39 1.92 26.47
CA THR A 103 15.47 1.56 25.40
C THR A 103 16.13 0.61 24.43
N GLU A 104 15.37 -0.40 24.02
CA GLU A 104 15.76 -1.33 22.98
C GLU A 104 15.24 -0.84 21.64
N TYR A 105 16.09 -0.86 20.62
CA TYR A 105 15.75 -0.43 19.28
C TYR A 105 16.11 -1.49 18.26
N TYR A 106 15.37 -1.47 17.16
CA TYR A 106 15.62 -2.32 16.01
C TYR A 106 15.63 -1.50 14.74
N LEU A 107 16.63 -1.71 13.90
CA LEU A 107 16.57 -1.36 12.50
C LEU A 107 15.83 -2.49 11.78
N ALA A 108 14.81 -2.14 11.01
CA ALA A 108 13.98 -3.09 10.27
C ALA A 108 13.67 -2.57 8.87
N GLN A 109 13.09 -3.43 8.04
CA GLN A 109 12.57 -3.06 6.73
C GLN A 109 11.25 -3.79 6.44
N ASN A 110 10.44 -3.24 5.55
CA ASN A 110 9.30 -3.90 4.93
C ASN A 110 9.22 -3.46 3.46
N ASP A 111 8.13 -3.80 2.77
CA ASP A 111 7.93 -3.46 1.35
C ASP A 111 8.01 -1.95 1.06
N PHE A 112 7.69 -1.11 2.05
CA PHE A 112 7.77 0.34 1.92
C PHE A 112 9.16 0.92 2.10
N GLY A 113 10.01 0.31 2.93
CA GLY A 113 11.36 0.82 3.17
C GLY A 113 11.91 0.47 4.54
N TYR A 114 12.76 1.36 5.07
CA TYR A 114 13.45 1.16 6.33
C TYR A 114 12.74 1.83 7.51
N TRP A 115 12.80 1.15 8.65
CA TRP A 115 12.09 1.50 9.87
C TRP A 115 13.02 1.45 11.08
N LEU A 116 12.78 2.36 12.03
CA LEU A 116 13.26 2.25 13.40
C LEU A 116 12.11 1.76 14.27
N ILE A 117 12.28 0.63 14.93
CA ILE A 117 11.30 0.11 15.88
C ILE A 117 11.85 0.36 17.29
N GLU A 118 11.13 1.17 18.05
CA GLU A 118 11.38 1.34 19.49
C GLU A 118 10.61 0.28 20.27
N TYR A 119 11.31 -0.46 21.12
CA TYR A 119 10.73 -1.51 21.92
C TYR A 119 10.87 -1.18 23.41
N ILE A 120 9.74 -0.87 24.05
CA ILE A 120 9.68 -0.50 25.46
C ILE A 120 8.55 -1.27 26.11
N ASN A 121 8.83 -1.97 27.21
CA ASN A 121 7.83 -2.69 28.01
C ASN A 121 6.95 -3.66 27.20
N LYS A 122 7.54 -4.36 26.22
CA LYS A 122 6.81 -5.25 25.30
C LYS A 122 5.78 -4.53 24.42
N ILE A 123 6.07 -3.28 24.05
CA ILE A 123 5.32 -2.52 23.07
C ILE A 123 6.30 -2.11 21.99
N GLU A 124 5.99 -2.48 20.74
CA GLU A 124 6.71 -2.04 19.55
C GLU A 124 6.10 -0.73 19.05
N LYS A 125 6.96 0.25 18.74
CA LYS A 125 6.59 1.51 18.08
C LYS A 125 7.42 1.67 16.81
N PRO A 126 6.89 1.29 15.65
CA PRO A 126 7.56 1.45 14.37
C PRO A 126 7.54 2.92 13.92
N TYR A 127 8.66 3.39 13.39
CA TYR A 127 8.79 4.73 12.80
C TYR A 127 9.49 4.62 11.45
N PHE A 128 8.84 5.11 10.39
CA PHE A 128 9.42 5.11 9.06
C PHE A 128 10.57 6.11 8.98
N LEU A 129 11.68 5.73 8.34
CA LEU A 129 12.89 6.57 8.25
C LEU A 129 12.86 7.59 7.12
N GLY A 130 11.82 7.60 6.28
CA GLY A 130 11.79 8.40 5.05
C GLY A 130 12.62 7.79 3.90
N ILE A 131 13.19 6.61 4.12
CA ILE A 131 14.04 5.86 3.19
C ILE A 131 13.21 4.70 2.66
N ALA A 132 12.58 4.90 1.53
CA ALA A 132 11.73 3.92 0.90
C ALA A 132 12.54 2.90 0.06
N THR A 133 12.00 1.70 -0.18
CA THR A 133 12.67 0.61 -0.93
C THR A 133 12.99 0.97 -2.38
N ASP A 134 12.24 1.90 -2.96
CA ASP A 134 12.41 2.49 -4.29
C ASP A 134 13.51 3.56 -4.33
N LYS A 135 13.83 4.15 -3.16
CA LYS A 135 14.83 5.19 -3.10
C LYS A 135 16.19 4.54 -3.28
N TYR A 136 17.03 5.22 -4.03
CA TYR A 136 18.39 4.84 -4.37
C TYR A 136 19.34 4.73 -3.17
N ILE A 137 18.86 4.43 -1.96
CA ILE A 137 19.62 4.35 -0.72
C ILE A 137 19.49 2.93 -0.18
N HIS A 138 20.62 2.24 -0.09
CA HIS A 138 20.73 0.97 0.61
C HIS A 138 21.38 1.17 1.97
N ILE A 139 20.70 0.78 3.05
CA ILE A 139 21.30 0.74 4.40
C ILE A 139 22.10 -0.56 4.56
N LYS A 140 23.38 -0.42 4.90
CA LYS A 140 24.27 -1.55 5.13
C LYS A 140 24.16 -2.03 6.57
N ASN A 141 24.25 -3.35 6.75
CA ASN A 141 24.37 -3.94 8.08
C ASN A 141 25.82 -3.84 8.61
N SER A 142 26.25 -2.62 8.96
CA SER A 142 27.59 -2.36 9.50
C SER A 142 27.53 -1.97 10.97
N GLU A 143 28.47 -2.48 11.78
CA GLU A 143 28.60 -2.19 13.20
C GLU A 143 29.68 -1.16 13.54
N LYS A 144 30.32 -0.56 12.52
CA LYS A 144 31.46 0.36 12.72
C LYS A 144 31.08 1.66 13.42
N PHE A 145 29.82 2.07 13.33
CA PHE A 145 29.29 3.28 13.96
C PHE A 145 28.17 2.92 14.95
N PRO A 146 28.07 3.61 16.09
CA PRO A 146 26.96 3.43 17.00
C PRO A 146 25.67 3.90 16.33
N LEU A 147 24.58 3.11 16.39
CA LEU A 147 23.35 3.45 15.64
C LEU A 147 22.72 4.76 16.07
N ILE A 148 22.86 5.15 17.34
CA ILE A 148 22.42 6.46 17.82
C ILE A 148 23.62 7.21 18.41
N SER A 149 23.81 8.45 17.97
CA SER A 149 24.78 9.39 18.53
C SER A 149 24.19 10.80 18.48
N ASP A 150 24.33 11.56 19.58
CA ASP A 150 23.88 12.96 19.66
C ASP A 150 22.43 13.21 19.22
N GLY A 151 21.52 12.29 19.60
CA GLY A 151 20.10 12.37 19.24
C GLY A 151 19.78 12.07 17.77
N LYS A 152 20.75 11.58 16.98
CA LYS A 152 20.56 11.17 15.59
C LYS A 152 20.73 9.67 15.44
N LEU A 153 19.87 9.04 14.64
CA LEU A 153 20.15 7.73 14.06
C LEU A 153 21.22 7.91 12.99
N GLN A 154 22.22 7.02 12.97
CA GLN A 154 23.26 7.00 11.96
C GLN A 154 23.55 5.58 11.48
N VAL A 155 23.62 5.42 10.15
CA VAL A 155 23.80 4.12 9.50
C VAL A 155 24.67 4.27 8.27
N GLU A 156 25.57 3.30 8.05
CA GLU A 156 26.29 3.25 6.78
C GLU A 156 25.31 2.96 5.65
N CYS A 157 25.44 3.68 4.56
CA CYS A 157 24.61 3.47 3.39
C CYS A 157 25.43 3.56 2.10
N ALA A 158 24.79 3.16 1.01
CA ALA A 158 25.27 3.40 -0.34
C ALA A 158 24.13 4.02 -1.16
N PHE A 159 24.48 4.90 -2.08
CA PHE A 159 23.59 5.19 -3.19
C PHE A 159 23.70 4.06 -4.20
N ILE A 160 22.56 3.47 -4.57
CA ILE A 160 22.48 2.30 -5.43
C ILE A 160 21.56 2.57 -6.63
N ARG A 161 21.73 1.79 -7.69
CA ARG A 161 20.90 1.86 -8.89
C ARG A 161 20.56 0.47 -9.36
N LEU A 162 19.28 0.23 -9.62
CA LEU A 162 18.83 -0.93 -10.37
C LEU A 162 19.26 -0.77 -11.83
N TYR A 163 20.11 -1.68 -12.32
CA TYR A 163 20.59 -1.65 -13.71
C TYR A 163 20.10 -2.83 -14.55
N GLU A 164 19.55 -3.87 -13.91
CA GLU A 164 18.96 -5.03 -14.57
C GLU A 164 17.74 -5.46 -13.75
N GLN A 165 16.55 -5.37 -14.36
CA GLN A 165 15.31 -5.89 -13.78
C GLN A 165 15.30 -7.42 -13.87
N GLU A 166 14.52 -8.07 -13.00
CA GLU A 166 14.31 -9.51 -13.05
C GLU A 166 13.61 -9.91 -14.36
N ILE A 167 14.38 -10.49 -15.29
CA ILE A 167 13.89 -10.91 -16.62
C ILE A 167 13.82 -12.45 -16.72
N GLN A 168 14.45 -13.19 -15.79
CA GLN A 168 14.51 -14.66 -15.83
C GLN A 168 14.31 -15.26 -14.43
N LEU A 169 13.49 -16.32 -14.35
CA LEU A 169 13.08 -17.07 -13.14
C LEU A 169 14.20 -17.55 -12.18
N LEU A 170 15.48 -17.31 -12.49
CA LEU A 170 16.64 -17.80 -11.74
C LEU A 170 17.60 -16.69 -11.29
N SER A 171 17.35 -15.42 -11.63
CA SER A 171 18.24 -14.32 -11.22
C SER A 171 17.40 -13.08 -10.92
N GLY A 172 17.38 -12.70 -9.64
CA GLY A 172 16.68 -11.51 -9.16
C GLY A 172 17.29 -10.21 -9.70
N PRO A 173 16.69 -9.05 -9.36
CA PRO A 173 17.14 -7.75 -9.82
C PRO A 173 18.59 -7.47 -9.40
N LYS A 174 19.36 -6.79 -10.26
CA LYS A 174 20.77 -6.46 -9.98
C LYS A 174 20.99 -4.97 -9.76
N TYR A 175 21.76 -4.68 -8.71
CA TYR A 175 22.05 -3.33 -8.25
C TYR A 175 23.55 -3.02 -8.34
N GLU A 176 23.86 -1.78 -8.69
CA GLU A 176 25.22 -1.23 -8.64
C GLU A 176 25.30 -0.10 -7.62
N ALA A 177 26.40 0.00 -6.87
CA ALA A 177 26.67 1.16 -6.05
C ALA A 177 27.15 2.33 -6.91
N ILE A 178 26.47 3.46 -6.78
CA ILE A 178 26.82 4.76 -7.36
C ILE A 178 27.76 5.53 -6.43
N LYS A 179 27.50 5.44 -5.11
CA LYS A 179 28.34 6.05 -4.07
C LYS A 179 28.30 5.20 -2.81
N ASP A 180 29.44 4.60 -2.43
CA ASP A 180 29.49 3.53 -1.44
C ASP A 180 30.17 3.92 -0.10
N ASN A 181 30.42 5.19 0.11
CA ASN A 181 31.19 5.70 1.26
C ASN A 181 30.40 6.65 2.14
N LEU A 182 29.11 6.38 2.36
CA LEU A 182 28.21 7.30 3.04
C LEU A 182 27.82 6.82 4.44
N LEU A 183 27.74 7.78 5.36
CA LEU A 183 27.05 7.66 6.64
C LEU A 183 25.81 8.56 6.58
N LEU A 184 24.63 7.95 6.57
CA LEU A 184 23.35 8.64 6.67
C LEU A 184 23.11 9.01 8.13
N LYS A 185 22.61 10.21 8.38
CA LYS A 185 22.16 10.67 9.69
C LYS A 185 20.75 11.28 9.60
N ILE A 186 19.92 10.99 10.59
CA ILE A 186 18.56 11.54 10.72
C ILE A 186 18.25 11.78 12.20
N ASN A 187 17.60 12.91 12.53
CA ASN A 187 17.25 13.25 13.90
C ASN A 187 16.14 12.34 14.44
N LEU A 188 16.30 11.78 15.64
CA LEU A 188 15.29 10.94 16.28
C LEU A 188 13.98 11.70 16.54
N GLU A 189 14.03 12.99 16.86
CA GLU A 189 12.84 13.84 17.00
C GLU A 189 12.05 13.89 15.69
N THR A 190 12.74 13.96 14.55
CA THR A 190 12.10 13.94 13.23
C THR A 190 11.52 12.57 12.90
N ILE A 191 12.22 11.48 13.25
CA ILE A 191 11.72 10.12 13.04
C ILE A 191 10.45 9.88 13.86
N LYS A 192 10.43 10.29 15.12
CA LYS A 192 9.34 10.02 16.07
C LYS A 192 8.19 11.03 16.01
N LYS A 193 8.29 12.04 15.15
CA LYS A 193 7.23 13.06 15.02
C LYS A 193 5.99 12.42 14.41
N ASP A 194 4.89 12.52 15.13
CA ASP A 194 3.53 12.13 14.77
C ASP A 194 2.67 13.31 15.25
N SER A 195 2.32 14.22 14.34
CA SER A 195 1.83 15.55 14.72
C SER A 195 0.36 15.58 15.09
N ASP A 196 -0.43 14.62 14.63
CA ASP A 196 -1.83 14.48 15.02
C ASP A 196 -2.05 13.41 16.09
N HIS A 197 -1.08 12.51 16.32
CA HIS A 197 -1.13 11.43 17.31
C HIS A 197 -2.13 10.33 16.94
N ASP A 198 -2.15 9.89 15.68
CA ASP A 198 -2.91 8.73 15.23
C ASP A 198 -2.15 7.40 15.30
N GLY A 199 -0.82 7.42 15.33
CA GLY A 199 0.05 6.25 15.37
C GLY A 199 0.94 6.06 14.15
N PHE A 200 0.69 6.76 13.04
CA PHE A 200 1.64 6.91 11.95
C PHE A 200 2.55 8.13 12.20
N ASN A 201 3.84 7.99 11.91
CA ASN A 201 4.74 9.12 12.02
C ASN A 201 4.66 9.99 10.74
N ASP A 202 4.89 11.29 10.88
CA ASP A 202 4.79 12.28 9.80
C ASP A 202 5.52 11.83 8.52
N LEU A 203 6.68 11.17 8.65
CA LEU A 203 7.46 10.71 7.49
C LEU A 203 6.73 9.62 6.71
N PHE A 204 6.02 8.73 7.39
CA PHE A 204 5.25 7.67 6.75
C PHE A 204 4.00 8.23 6.09
N GLU A 205 3.25 9.08 6.79
CA GLU A 205 2.04 9.71 6.24
C GLU A 205 2.34 10.53 4.99
N ASN A 206 3.36 11.38 5.03
CA ASN A 206 3.80 12.14 3.86
C ASN A 206 4.23 11.22 2.71
N TYR A 207 4.81 10.06 3.02
CA TYR A 207 5.26 9.11 2.03
C TYR A 207 4.09 8.39 1.36
N ILE A 208 3.09 7.93 2.12
CA ILE A 208 1.93 7.22 1.57
C ILE A 208 0.80 8.15 1.12
N GLY A 209 0.92 9.45 1.37
CA GLY A 209 0.04 10.48 0.82
C GLY A 209 -1.04 11.01 1.76
N LEU A 210 -0.97 10.69 3.05
CA LEU A 210 -1.86 11.18 4.10
C LEU A 210 -1.44 12.57 4.59
N ASN A 211 -2.29 13.16 5.44
CA ASN A 211 -2.07 14.48 6.02
C ASN A 211 -1.59 14.36 7.47
N PRO A 212 -0.31 14.63 7.77
CA PRO A 212 0.28 14.44 9.09
C PRO A 212 -0.26 15.33 10.21
N ASN A 213 -1.24 16.18 9.93
CA ASN A 213 -1.88 17.05 10.91
C ASN A 213 -3.38 16.73 11.06
N SER A 214 -3.83 15.58 10.57
CA SER A 214 -5.22 15.18 10.56
C SER A 214 -5.33 13.67 10.71
N LYS A 215 -5.76 13.26 11.91
CA LYS A 215 -6.08 11.87 12.27
C LYS A 215 -7.00 11.10 11.31
N ASP A 216 -7.65 11.81 10.40
CA ASP A 216 -8.67 11.37 9.45
C ASP A 216 -8.44 12.20 8.19
N SER A 217 -7.58 11.71 7.30
CA SER A 217 -7.08 12.44 6.14
C SER A 217 -8.15 12.69 5.09
N ASP A 218 -9.04 11.71 4.89
CA ASP A 218 -10.11 11.75 3.89
C ASP A 218 -11.44 12.31 4.41
N LYS A 219 -11.54 12.50 5.73
CA LYS A 219 -12.68 13.06 6.48
C LYS A 219 -13.91 12.17 6.46
N ASP A 220 -13.71 10.86 6.47
CA ASP A 220 -14.80 9.89 6.53
C ASP A 220 -15.25 9.54 7.95
N GLY A 221 -14.50 9.99 8.97
CA GLY A 221 -14.76 9.80 10.39
C GLY A 221 -14.04 8.61 11.00
N ILE A 222 -13.18 7.93 10.25
CA ILE A 222 -12.31 6.84 10.73
C ILE A 222 -10.89 7.39 10.87
N ASN A 223 -10.18 6.90 11.88
CA ASN A 223 -8.79 7.29 12.08
C ASN A 223 -7.89 6.59 11.05
N ASP A 224 -6.92 7.27 10.44
CA ASP A 224 -6.08 6.71 9.36
C ASP A 224 -5.37 5.41 9.79
N PHE A 225 -4.91 5.34 11.05
CA PHE A 225 -4.30 4.15 11.63
C PHE A 225 -5.26 2.95 11.72
N GLU A 226 -6.57 3.18 11.81
CA GLU A 226 -7.61 2.15 11.86
C GLU A 226 -8.36 1.97 10.52
N ASP A 227 -8.18 2.88 9.57
CA ASP A 227 -8.91 2.86 8.31
C ASP A 227 -8.28 1.89 7.31
N ALA A 228 -9.11 1.05 6.71
CA ALA A 228 -8.69 0.15 5.65
C ALA A 228 -8.38 0.89 4.34
N ASN A 229 -8.90 2.11 4.14
CA ASN A 229 -8.69 2.91 2.93
C ASN A 229 -8.47 4.41 3.23
N PRO A 230 -7.38 4.77 3.93
CA PRO A 230 -7.21 6.10 4.53
C PRO A 230 -7.05 7.25 3.52
N LEU A 231 -6.86 6.96 2.23
CA LEU A 231 -6.77 7.97 1.18
C LEU A 231 -8.13 8.42 0.63
N TYR A 232 -9.18 7.59 0.78
CA TYR A 232 -10.46 7.85 0.17
C TYR A 232 -11.62 7.28 0.95
N LYS A 233 -12.61 8.16 1.10
CA LYS A 233 -13.87 7.82 1.74
C LYS A 233 -14.50 6.59 1.07
N SER A 234 -14.73 5.59 1.90
CA SER A 234 -15.42 4.37 1.49
C SER A 234 -16.90 4.64 1.15
N GLU A 235 -17.38 4.08 0.04
CA GLU A 235 -18.78 4.17 -0.40
C GLU A 235 -19.36 2.80 -0.76
N GLU A 236 -20.64 2.59 -0.43
CA GLU A 236 -21.34 1.37 -0.82
C GLU A 236 -22.01 1.52 -2.19
N SER A 237 -21.52 0.74 -3.16
CA SER A 237 -22.13 0.57 -4.46
C SER A 237 -21.98 -0.87 -4.94
N ASP A 238 -22.65 -1.19 -6.04
CA ASP A 238 -22.49 -2.49 -6.68
C ASP A 238 -21.03 -2.71 -7.13
N PHE A 239 -20.38 -1.71 -7.72
CA PHE A 239 -19.00 -1.82 -8.21
C PHE A 239 -17.96 -1.81 -7.09
N THR A 240 -18.16 -1.05 -6.01
CA THR A 240 -17.24 -1.09 -4.85
C THR A 240 -17.28 -2.47 -4.21
N SER A 241 -18.48 -3.06 -4.03
CA SER A 241 -18.64 -4.44 -3.56
C SER A 241 -17.96 -5.47 -4.47
N LEU A 242 -17.95 -5.24 -5.79
CA LEU A 242 -17.27 -6.09 -6.76
C LEU A 242 -15.76 -6.02 -6.59
N TYR A 243 -15.19 -4.82 -6.52
CA TYR A 243 -13.75 -4.64 -6.30
C TYR A 243 -13.30 -5.24 -4.97
N GLU A 244 -14.03 -4.99 -3.88
CA GLU A 244 -13.74 -5.61 -2.58
C GLU A 244 -13.75 -7.12 -2.63
N THR A 245 -14.61 -7.70 -3.48
CA THR A 245 -14.62 -9.14 -3.72
C THR A 245 -13.38 -9.60 -4.47
N LEU A 246 -12.96 -8.85 -5.49
CA LEU A 246 -11.79 -9.16 -6.32
C LEU A 246 -10.46 -8.95 -5.58
N THR A 247 -10.45 -8.09 -4.55
CA THR A 247 -9.31 -7.87 -3.65
C THR A 247 -9.35 -8.79 -2.43
N SER A 248 -10.52 -9.26 -2.01
CA SER A 248 -10.63 -10.33 -1.02
C SER A 248 -10.02 -11.60 -1.59
N GLU A 249 -9.10 -12.23 -0.88
CA GLU A 249 -8.39 -13.47 -1.26
C GLU A 249 -9.32 -14.71 -1.37
N ILE A 250 -10.59 -14.54 -1.71
CA ILE A 250 -11.56 -15.60 -1.89
C ILE A 250 -11.21 -16.36 -3.18
N ASP A 251 -10.91 -17.65 -3.05
CA ASP A 251 -10.68 -18.56 -4.18
C ASP A 251 -11.81 -18.45 -5.23
N PHE A 252 -11.47 -17.93 -6.42
CA PHE A 252 -12.42 -17.60 -7.49
C PHE A 252 -12.91 -18.79 -8.33
N TYR A 253 -13.19 -19.92 -7.68
CA TYR A 253 -13.84 -21.07 -8.32
C TYR A 253 -15.36 -20.90 -8.30
N ASP A 254 -15.90 -20.22 -9.32
CA ASP A 254 -17.33 -20.15 -9.71
C ASP A 254 -18.32 -20.01 -8.53
N GLN A 255 -18.30 -18.86 -7.85
CA GLN A 255 -19.25 -18.56 -6.78
C GLN A 255 -20.00 -17.27 -7.04
N THR A 256 -21.28 -17.27 -6.67
CA THR A 256 -22.03 -16.02 -6.50
C THR A 256 -21.68 -15.44 -5.13
N ILE A 257 -21.14 -14.22 -5.12
CA ILE A 257 -20.79 -13.52 -3.91
C ILE A 257 -21.86 -12.44 -3.69
N SER A 258 -22.66 -12.64 -2.65
CA SER A 258 -23.68 -11.68 -2.28
C SER A 258 -23.05 -10.48 -1.58
N THR A 259 -23.67 -9.31 -1.72
CA THR A 259 -23.27 -8.10 -1.00
C THR A 259 -23.25 -8.33 0.52
N GLU A 260 -24.20 -9.12 1.03
CA GLU A 260 -24.25 -9.50 2.45
C GLU A 260 -23.04 -10.33 2.90
N LYS A 261 -22.49 -11.19 2.04
CA LYS A 261 -21.29 -12.00 2.36
C LYS A 261 -20.09 -11.08 2.56
N ILE A 262 -19.90 -10.10 1.67
CA ILE A 262 -18.81 -9.12 1.77
C ILE A 262 -18.96 -8.23 3.00
N GLN A 263 -20.17 -7.74 3.29
CA GLN A 263 -20.42 -6.95 4.50
C GLN A 263 -20.11 -7.73 5.80
N LYS A 264 -20.36 -9.04 5.82
CA LYS A 264 -19.98 -9.90 6.96
C LYS A 264 -18.46 -10.07 7.06
N LEU A 265 -17.76 -10.19 5.92
CA LEU A 265 -16.31 -10.27 5.88
C LEU A 265 -15.65 -8.98 6.38
N ARG A 266 -16.12 -7.80 5.94
CA ARG A 266 -15.67 -6.49 6.47
C ARG A 266 -15.67 -6.47 8.01
N LYS A 267 -16.80 -6.85 8.61
CA LYS A 267 -16.96 -6.86 10.07
C LYS A 267 -16.09 -7.90 10.76
N ARG A 268 -15.94 -9.08 10.16
CA ARG A 268 -15.18 -10.18 10.74
C ARG A 268 -13.67 -9.91 10.72
N ASN A 269 -13.18 -9.30 9.64
CA ASN A 269 -11.75 -9.15 9.40
C ASN A 269 -11.19 -7.82 9.92
N LYS A 270 -12.04 -6.89 10.37
CA LYS A 270 -11.61 -5.58 10.88
C LYS A 270 -10.49 -5.69 11.94
N ASP A 271 -10.65 -6.57 12.92
CA ASP A 271 -9.65 -6.75 13.97
C ASP A 271 -8.33 -7.34 13.44
N GLU A 272 -8.41 -8.19 12.41
CA GLU A 272 -7.23 -8.76 11.76
C GLU A 272 -6.47 -7.69 10.96
N ILE A 273 -7.18 -6.86 10.19
CA ILE A 273 -6.60 -5.72 9.45
C ILE A 273 -5.92 -4.77 10.45
N ASN A 274 -6.61 -4.42 11.53
CA ASN A 274 -6.09 -3.52 12.55
C ASN A 274 -4.91 -4.12 13.35
N SER A 275 -4.73 -5.44 13.32
CA SER A 275 -3.57 -6.10 13.94
C SER A 275 -2.28 -5.97 13.13
N LYS A 276 -2.35 -5.48 11.88
CA LYS A 276 -1.21 -5.29 10.97
C LYS A 276 -1.24 -3.90 10.31
N PRO A 277 -1.15 -2.81 11.09
CA PRO A 277 -1.41 -1.46 10.61
C PRO A 277 -0.43 -0.97 9.53
N PHE A 278 0.72 -1.62 9.35
CA PHE A 278 1.75 -1.25 8.37
C PHE A 278 1.78 -2.15 7.13
N VAL A 279 0.79 -3.04 6.97
CA VAL A 279 0.65 -3.91 5.79
C VAL A 279 -0.43 -3.34 4.87
N PHE A 280 -0.04 -3.07 3.62
CA PHE A 280 -0.91 -2.47 2.63
C PHE A 280 -0.76 -3.15 1.26
N SER A 281 -1.89 -3.39 0.62
CA SER A 281 -1.94 -3.59 -0.83
C SER A 281 -1.87 -2.24 -1.55
N VAL A 282 -1.01 -2.12 -2.56
CA VAL A 282 -0.89 -0.89 -3.36
C VAL A 282 -1.44 -1.14 -4.77
N TYR A 283 -2.39 -0.31 -5.19
CA TYR A 283 -2.99 -0.34 -6.53
C TYR A 283 -2.82 1.02 -7.21
N PHE A 284 -2.90 1.02 -8.55
CA PHE A 284 -3.03 2.25 -9.32
C PHE A 284 -4.39 2.31 -9.97
N SER A 285 -5.16 3.35 -9.70
CA SER A 285 -6.42 3.53 -10.40
C SER A 285 -6.96 4.94 -10.30
N ASP A 286 -7.37 5.44 -11.46
CA ASP A 286 -8.20 6.63 -11.54
C ASP A 286 -9.70 6.33 -11.35
N CYS A 287 -10.09 5.05 -11.28
CA CYS A 287 -11.48 4.64 -11.15
C CYS A 287 -12.06 5.07 -9.79
N THR A 288 -13.16 5.83 -9.82
CA THR A 288 -13.83 6.34 -8.63
C THR A 288 -14.40 5.22 -7.76
N TYR A 289 -15.05 4.21 -8.36
CA TYR A 289 -15.56 3.05 -7.62
C TYR A 289 -14.47 2.25 -6.93
N PHE A 290 -13.29 2.12 -7.55
CA PHE A 290 -12.21 1.39 -6.92
C PHE A 290 -11.61 2.20 -5.77
N LYS A 291 -11.40 3.51 -5.98
CA LYS A 291 -10.92 4.41 -4.91
C LYS A 291 -11.81 4.39 -3.67
N SER A 292 -13.12 4.25 -3.82
CA SER A 292 -14.07 4.25 -2.70
C SER A 292 -14.43 2.87 -2.13
N ILE A 293 -13.57 1.86 -2.27
CA ILE A 293 -13.82 0.55 -1.63
C ILE A 293 -13.65 0.60 -0.10
N ASN A 294 -14.25 -0.37 0.59
CA ASN A 294 -13.93 -0.73 1.97
C ASN A 294 -13.23 -2.10 1.99
N PRO A 295 -11.88 -2.14 1.98
CA PRO A 295 -11.12 -3.38 1.87
C PRO A 295 -11.43 -4.38 2.99
N VAL A 296 -11.39 -5.68 2.65
CA VAL A 296 -11.78 -6.77 3.58
C VAL A 296 -10.66 -7.71 3.97
N SER A 297 -9.48 -7.60 3.34
CA SER A 297 -8.33 -8.47 3.59
C SER A 297 -7.18 -7.75 4.29
N GLU A 298 -6.83 -6.55 3.81
CA GLU A 298 -5.75 -5.73 4.33
C GLU A 298 -6.00 -4.26 3.99
N LYS A 299 -5.25 -3.34 4.60
CA LYS A 299 -5.32 -1.92 4.23
C LYS A 299 -4.91 -1.74 2.77
N THR A 300 -5.45 -0.73 2.11
CA THR A 300 -5.21 -0.50 0.69
C THR A 300 -4.83 0.95 0.43
N LEU A 301 -3.84 1.16 -0.45
CA LEU A 301 -3.49 2.45 -1.03
C LEU A 301 -3.83 2.42 -2.53
N ILE A 302 -4.76 3.28 -2.97
CA ILE A 302 -5.18 3.38 -4.38
C ILE A 302 -4.65 4.67 -4.97
N LEU A 303 -3.51 4.59 -5.63
CA LEU A 303 -2.80 5.76 -6.11
C LEU A 303 -3.30 6.16 -7.49
N ASP A 304 -3.51 7.45 -7.69
CA ASP A 304 -3.95 8.00 -8.97
C ASP A 304 -2.77 8.56 -9.79
N GLU A 305 -3.05 9.02 -11.00
CA GLU A 305 -2.02 9.62 -11.85
C GLU A 305 -1.36 10.87 -11.26
N GLU A 306 -2.04 11.61 -10.37
CA GLU A 306 -1.45 12.79 -9.73
C GLU A 306 -0.42 12.38 -8.68
N TYR A 307 -0.67 11.31 -7.94
CA TYR A 307 0.31 10.72 -7.02
C TYR A 307 1.57 10.27 -7.73
N LEU A 308 1.45 9.64 -8.91
CA LEU A 308 2.59 9.23 -9.73
C LEU A 308 3.46 10.39 -10.25
N LYS A 309 2.91 11.60 -10.32
CA LYS A 309 3.63 12.80 -10.75
C LYS A 309 4.39 13.48 -9.61
N LYS A 310 4.20 13.07 -8.36
CA LYS A 310 4.90 13.64 -7.21
C LYS A 310 6.34 13.13 -7.20
N ASP A 311 7.31 14.04 -7.23
CA ASP A 311 8.76 13.75 -7.24
C ASP A 311 9.25 12.83 -6.09
N ASN A 312 8.47 12.71 -5.02
CA ASN A 312 8.82 11.95 -3.82
C ASN A 312 8.35 10.48 -3.82
N PHE A 313 7.53 10.09 -4.80
CA PHE A 313 6.89 8.77 -4.83
C PHE A 313 7.23 8.06 -6.14
N SER A 314 8.44 7.49 -6.21
CA SER A 314 8.73 6.44 -7.18
C SER A 314 8.20 5.15 -6.61
N VAL A 315 7.15 4.59 -7.19
CA VAL A 315 6.68 3.30 -6.67
C VAL A 315 7.69 2.26 -7.16
N GLY A 316 8.50 1.77 -6.23
CA GLY A 316 9.64 0.91 -6.55
C GLY A 316 9.19 -0.34 -7.28
N THR A 317 10.04 -0.84 -8.16
CA THR A 317 9.83 -2.09 -8.91
C THR A 317 9.73 -3.36 -8.05
N GLY A 318 9.58 -3.23 -6.72
CA GLY A 318 9.53 -4.32 -5.75
C GLY A 318 8.16 -4.57 -5.12
N PHE A 319 7.15 -3.73 -5.35
CA PHE A 319 5.80 -4.05 -4.91
C PHE A 319 5.21 -5.14 -5.81
N ASN A 320 4.57 -6.13 -5.19
CA ASN A 320 3.66 -7.03 -5.88
C ASN A 320 2.42 -6.23 -6.33
N TYR A 321 2.56 -5.43 -7.38
CA TYR A 321 1.40 -4.75 -7.94
C TYR A 321 0.44 -5.81 -8.43
N SER A 322 -0.72 -5.85 -7.80
CA SER A 322 -1.89 -6.28 -8.52
C SER A 322 -2.57 -5.04 -9.07
N ASP A 323 -2.80 -5.02 -10.37
CA ASP A 323 -3.49 -3.92 -11.03
C ASP A 323 -4.76 -4.45 -11.66
N PHE A 324 -5.76 -3.60 -11.78
CA PHE A 324 -7.01 -3.95 -12.43
C PHE A 324 -7.15 -3.19 -13.73
N SER A 325 -7.52 -3.90 -14.79
CA SER A 325 -8.00 -3.22 -16.00
C SER A 325 -9.24 -2.40 -15.66
N LEU A 326 -9.53 -1.42 -16.51
CA LEU A 326 -10.86 -0.83 -16.56
C LEU A 326 -11.91 -1.91 -16.87
N PHE A 327 -13.13 -1.72 -16.40
CA PHE A 327 -14.24 -2.60 -16.74
C PHE A 327 -14.54 -2.52 -18.24
N GLN A 328 -14.52 -3.68 -18.89
CA GLN A 328 -15.06 -3.86 -20.23
C GLN A 328 -16.55 -4.24 -20.11
N LYS A 329 -17.45 -3.38 -20.59
CA LYS A 329 -18.88 -3.68 -20.63
C LYS A 329 -19.16 -4.68 -21.77
N LEU A 330 -19.69 -5.86 -21.44
CA LEU A 330 -20.14 -6.85 -22.43
C LEU A 330 -21.62 -6.65 -22.76
N ASN A 331 -22.43 -6.38 -21.75
CA ASN A 331 -23.83 -5.92 -21.86
C ASN A 331 -24.23 -5.17 -20.57
N ASP A 332 -25.53 -4.87 -20.39
CA ASP A 332 -26.01 -4.08 -19.25
C ASP A 332 -25.82 -4.74 -17.87
N HIS A 333 -25.57 -6.05 -17.84
CA HIS A 333 -25.41 -6.80 -16.60
C HIS A 333 -24.11 -7.60 -16.54
N GLN A 334 -23.34 -7.68 -17.63
CA GLN A 334 -22.10 -8.44 -17.70
C GLN A 334 -20.92 -7.56 -18.04
N PHE A 335 -19.86 -7.73 -17.26
CA PHE A 335 -18.62 -6.98 -17.35
C PHE A 335 -17.43 -7.95 -17.34
N GLU A 336 -16.35 -7.54 -17.98
CA GLU A 336 -15.05 -8.24 -17.92
C GLU A 336 -14.04 -7.31 -17.26
N ILE A 337 -13.20 -7.88 -16.39
CA ILE A 337 -12.09 -7.18 -15.75
C ILE A 337 -10.88 -8.10 -15.66
N GLN A 338 -9.69 -7.57 -15.90
CA GLN A 338 -8.45 -8.29 -15.77
C GLN A 338 -7.74 -7.85 -14.50
N LYS A 339 -7.24 -8.81 -13.73
CA LYS A 339 -6.31 -8.58 -12.63
C LYS A 339 -4.92 -8.96 -13.13
N TYR A 340 -4.00 -8.03 -13.10
CA TYR A 340 -2.59 -8.24 -13.41
C TYR A 340 -1.82 -8.55 -12.14
N HIS A 341 -0.78 -9.36 -12.25
CA HIS A 341 0.18 -9.68 -11.20
C HIS A 341 1.58 -9.73 -11.83
N HIS A 342 2.64 -9.66 -11.01
CA HIS A 342 4.02 -9.77 -11.50
C HIS A 342 4.29 -11.04 -12.32
N SER A 343 3.59 -12.14 -12.03
CA SER A 343 3.76 -13.46 -12.65
C SER A 343 2.67 -13.81 -13.68
N GLY A 344 1.76 -12.88 -14.00
CA GLY A 344 0.68 -13.20 -14.91
C GLY A 344 -0.53 -12.28 -14.88
N SER A 345 -1.63 -12.76 -15.43
CA SER A 345 -2.92 -12.07 -15.37
C SER A 345 -4.07 -13.07 -15.30
N ALA A 346 -5.17 -12.67 -14.65
CA ALA A 346 -6.41 -13.41 -14.60
C ALA A 346 -7.54 -12.53 -15.15
N THR A 347 -8.39 -13.11 -16.00
CA THR A 347 -9.57 -12.43 -16.54
C THR A 347 -10.82 -12.96 -15.84
N PHE A 348 -11.64 -12.04 -15.32
CA PHE A 348 -12.88 -12.32 -14.62
C PHE A 348 -14.07 -11.81 -15.43
N GLN A 349 -15.09 -12.66 -15.56
CA GLN A 349 -16.41 -12.25 -16.01
C GLN A 349 -17.31 -12.05 -14.79
N CYS A 350 -17.92 -10.88 -14.72
CA CYS A 350 -18.73 -10.43 -13.60
C CYS A 350 -20.15 -10.18 -14.11
N GLU A 351 -21.10 -11.00 -13.66
CA GLU A 351 -22.52 -10.85 -13.97
C GLU A 351 -23.27 -10.31 -12.75
N LYS A 352 -23.96 -9.18 -12.95
CA LYS A 352 -24.81 -8.59 -11.94
C LYS A 352 -26.09 -9.41 -11.81
N THR A 353 -26.35 -9.90 -10.61
CA THR A 353 -27.57 -10.62 -10.27
C THR A 353 -28.41 -9.81 -9.27
N LYS A 354 -29.63 -10.28 -8.97
CA LYS A 354 -30.48 -9.67 -7.95
C LYS A 354 -29.88 -9.73 -6.54
N SER A 355 -28.99 -10.69 -6.26
CA SER A 355 -28.43 -10.95 -4.94
C SER A 355 -26.97 -10.50 -4.78
N GLY A 356 -26.31 -10.01 -5.84
CA GLY A 356 -24.91 -9.61 -5.80
C GLY A 356 -24.23 -9.79 -7.15
N TRP A 357 -23.00 -10.31 -7.13
CA TRP A 357 -22.21 -10.57 -8.32
C TRP A 357 -21.92 -12.07 -8.47
N LYS A 358 -22.16 -12.60 -9.66
CA LYS A 358 -21.59 -13.88 -10.07
C LYS A 358 -20.26 -13.60 -10.74
N ILE A 359 -19.17 -14.12 -10.18
CA ILE A 359 -17.81 -13.87 -10.67
C ILE A 359 -17.22 -15.21 -11.10
N ALA A 360 -16.76 -15.29 -12.34
CA ALA A 360 -16.09 -16.46 -12.88
C ALA A 360 -14.74 -16.05 -13.46
N MET A 361 -13.68 -16.72 -13.01
CA MET A 361 -12.38 -16.63 -13.69
C MET A 361 -12.46 -17.41 -15.01
N THR A 362 -12.19 -16.74 -16.12
CA THR A 362 -12.35 -17.30 -17.47
C THR A 362 -11.04 -17.56 -18.18
N GLN A 363 -9.98 -16.87 -17.79
CA GLN A 363 -8.65 -17.05 -18.34
C GLN A 363 -7.60 -16.76 -17.27
N MET A 364 -6.53 -17.55 -17.27
CA MET A 364 -5.32 -17.30 -16.49
C MET A 364 -4.12 -17.41 -17.43
N VAL A 365 -3.26 -16.40 -17.43
CA VAL A 365 -2.01 -16.37 -18.18
C VAL A 365 -0.89 -16.28 -17.15
N GLN A 366 0.01 -17.25 -17.14
CA GLN A 366 1.25 -17.20 -16.35
C GLN A 366 2.41 -16.82 -17.29
N ILE A 367 3.32 -15.97 -16.83
CA ILE A 367 4.51 -15.50 -17.58
C ILE A 367 5.70 -16.39 -17.28
#